data_AF-A0A8S9ZVB0-F1
#
_entry.id   AF-A0A8S9ZVB0-F1
#
_cell.length_a   1.000
_cell.length_b   1.000
_cell.length_c   1.000
_cell.angle_alpha   90.00
_cell.angle_beta   90.00
_cell.angle_gamma   90.00
#
_symmetry.space_group_name_H-M   'P 1'
#
loop_
_entity.id
_entity.type
_entity.pdbx_description
1 polymer ?
#
loop_
_entity_poly.entity_id
_entity_poly.type
_entity_poly.pdbx_seq_one_letter_code
_entity_poly.pdbx_strand_id
1 'polypeptide(L)'
;MSIDRVFAVAFPLFYVQINFHLYIICHLIIIFIFAILMFYIQIMSVFEHPNYPVTGNLADIFGLPAYFDTRIAFSLFLIFSIFLHLLVAILAKYKGDMANEKMRKLHLSLSLIIFVNIGGYFTFNIAILITKLVIPMFPVMIWYLSAYFGILLNLSSAVNAPILYINSSDYNNAYKKEFNKIKLFFNKYRSNINKTNRIRSINNTTMYP
;
A
#
# COMPACT_ATOMS: atom_id res chain seq x y z
N MET A 1 7.66 0.00 -5.18
CA MET A 1 7.54 1.16 -4.26
C MET A 1 8.89 1.55 -3.64
N SER A 2 9.61 0.66 -2.94
CA SER A 2 10.92 1.00 -2.33
C SER A 2 11.97 1.39 -3.37
N ILE A 3 12.08 0.59 -4.44
CA ILE A 3 13.00 0.80 -5.56
C ILE A 3 12.74 2.14 -6.26
N ASP A 4 11.47 2.42 -6.58
CA ASP A 4 11.01 3.69 -7.16
C ASP A 4 11.52 4.91 -6.38
N ARG A 5 11.38 4.88 -5.05
CA ARG A 5 11.87 5.94 -4.16
C ARG A 5 13.39 6.03 -4.13
N VAL A 6 14.10 4.91 -4.18
CA VAL A 6 15.57 4.90 -4.31
C VAL A 6 15.97 5.59 -5.61
N PHE A 7 15.37 5.24 -6.74
CA PHE A 7 15.67 5.85 -8.04
C PHE A 7 15.35 7.35 -8.05
N ALA A 8 14.21 7.75 -7.51
CA ALA A 8 13.81 9.15 -7.45
C ALA A 8 14.80 10.01 -6.62
N VAL A 9 15.31 9.47 -5.50
CA VAL A 9 16.27 10.19 -4.63
C VAL A 9 17.70 10.09 -5.16
N ALA A 10 18.10 8.94 -5.70
CA ALA A 10 19.46 8.72 -6.19
C ALA A 10 19.73 9.44 -7.51
N PHE A 11 18.75 9.45 -8.44
CA PHE A 11 18.91 9.91 -9.82
C PHE A 11 17.74 10.82 -10.27
N PRO A 12 17.56 12.01 -9.66
CA PRO A 12 16.41 12.87 -9.93
C PRO A 12 16.32 13.33 -11.39
N LEU A 13 17.44 13.64 -12.05
CA LEU A 13 17.47 14.10 -13.44
C LEU A 13 17.00 13.02 -14.42
N PHE A 14 17.46 11.78 -14.22
CA PHE A 14 17.03 10.65 -15.03
C PHE A 14 15.56 10.33 -14.79
N TYR A 15 15.12 10.36 -13.53
CA TYR A 15 13.76 10.06 -13.14
C TYR A 15 12.71 10.98 -13.81
N VAL A 16 13.03 12.27 -14.01
CA VAL A 16 12.17 13.23 -14.71
C VAL A 16 12.05 12.93 -16.21
N GLN A 17 13.07 12.32 -16.82
CA GLN A 17 13.10 12.03 -18.26
C GLN A 17 12.45 10.69 -18.62
N ILE A 18 12.13 9.85 -17.64
CA ILE A 18 11.51 8.55 -17.88
C ILE A 18 10.10 8.73 -18.45
N ASN A 19 9.77 7.94 -19.47
CA ASN A 19 8.38 7.83 -19.94
C ASN A 19 7.53 7.16 -18.86
N PHE A 20 6.75 7.99 -18.15
CA PHE A 20 5.91 7.58 -17.03
C PHE A 20 4.94 6.43 -17.36
N HIS A 21 4.38 6.40 -18.57
CA HIS A 21 3.40 5.39 -18.95
C HIS A 21 4.06 4.02 -19.09
N LEU A 22 5.18 3.96 -19.83
CA LEU A 22 5.96 2.73 -19.98
C LEU A 22 6.47 2.24 -18.62
N TYR A 23 6.95 3.16 -17.79
CA TYR A 23 7.45 2.84 -16.45
C TYR A 23 6.40 2.17 -15.56
N ILE A 24 5.16 2.71 -15.54
CA ILE A 24 4.04 2.12 -14.80
C ILE A 24 3.65 0.77 -15.37
N ILE A 25 3.55 0.64 -16.69
CA ILE A 25 3.18 -0.63 -17.35
C ILE A 25 4.20 -1.71 -16.98
N CYS A 26 5.50 -1.42 -17.08
CA CYS A 26 6.55 -2.35 -16.68
C CYS A 26 6.42 -2.76 -15.20
N HIS A 27 6.18 -1.80 -14.30
CA HIS A 27 5.96 -2.09 -12.88
C HIS A 27 4.74 -2.98 -12.65
N LEU A 28 3.62 -2.71 -13.32
CA LEU A 28 2.40 -3.50 -13.21
C LEU A 28 2.62 -4.93 -13.71
N ILE A 29 3.32 -5.12 -14.82
CA ILE A 29 3.67 -6.45 -15.35
C ILE A 29 4.52 -7.22 -14.34
N ILE A 30 5.56 -6.59 -13.77
CA ILE A 30 6.42 -7.23 -12.77
C ILE A 30 5.62 -7.65 -11.53
N ILE A 31 4.78 -6.74 -11.01
CA ILE A 31 3.92 -7.03 -9.86
C ILE A 31 2.95 -8.16 -10.17
N PHE A 32 2.38 -8.19 -11.38
CA PHE A 32 1.44 -9.21 -11.80
C PHE A 32 2.08 -10.59 -11.93
N ILE A 33 3.25 -10.69 -12.58
CA ILE A 33 4.04 -11.93 -12.66
C ILE A 33 4.38 -12.42 -11.26
N PHE A 34 4.82 -11.51 -10.39
CA PHE A 34 5.16 -11.85 -9.01
C PHE A 34 3.94 -12.35 -8.22
N ALA A 35 2.77 -11.73 -8.39
CA ALA A 35 1.54 -12.16 -7.75
C ALA A 35 1.12 -13.58 -8.21
N ILE A 36 1.22 -13.88 -9.50
CA ILE A 36 0.96 -15.23 -10.04
C ILE A 36 1.93 -16.24 -9.43
N LEU A 37 3.22 -15.92 -9.37
CA LEU A 37 4.23 -16.79 -8.79
C LEU A 37 3.92 -17.08 -7.32
N MET A 38 3.65 -16.05 -6.51
CA MET A 38 3.31 -16.21 -5.10
C MET A 38 2.05 -17.05 -4.91
N PHE A 39 1.01 -16.83 -5.73
CA PHE A 39 -0.21 -17.62 -5.70
C PHE A 39 0.04 -19.10 -6.04
N TYR A 40 0.84 -19.37 -7.07
CA TYR A 40 1.22 -20.72 -7.47
C TYR A 40 1.94 -21.46 -6.34
N ILE A 41 2.97 -20.85 -5.73
CA ILE A 41 3.72 -21.52 -4.67
C ILE A 41 2.83 -21.72 -3.43
N GLN A 42 1.91 -20.79 -3.12
CA GLN A 42 0.95 -20.97 -2.03
C GLN A 42 0.03 -22.18 -2.27
N ILE A 43 -0.47 -22.36 -3.50
CA ILE A 43 -1.28 -23.52 -3.88
C ILE A 43 -0.49 -24.82 -3.71
N MET A 44 0.76 -24.85 -4.20
CA MET A 44 1.61 -26.04 -4.06
C MET A 44 1.85 -26.37 -2.58
N SER A 45 2.07 -25.36 -1.74
CA SER A 45 2.26 -25.54 -0.30
C SER A 45 1.03 -26.14 0.40
N VAL A 46 -0.18 -25.77 -0.03
CA VAL A 46 -1.44 -26.35 0.49
C VAL A 46 -1.54 -27.83 0.12
N PHE A 47 -1.18 -28.21 -1.10
CA PHE A 47 -1.24 -29.60 -1.55
C PHE A 47 -0.17 -30.49 -0.91
N GLU A 48 1.03 -29.96 -0.66
CA GLU A 48 2.11 -30.69 0.00
C GLU A 48 1.86 -30.87 1.51
N HIS A 49 1.10 -29.98 2.14
CA HIS A 49 0.86 -29.97 3.58
C HIS A 49 -0.62 -29.79 3.94
N PRO A 50 -1.50 -30.75 3.61
CA PRO A 50 -2.95 -30.61 3.78
C PRO A 50 -3.39 -30.45 5.24
N ASN A 51 -2.59 -30.91 6.19
CA ASN A 51 -2.89 -30.86 7.62
C ASN A 51 -2.32 -29.61 8.32
N TYR A 52 -1.56 -28.78 7.60
CA TYR A 52 -0.98 -27.57 8.17
C TYR A 52 -1.74 -26.34 7.69
N PRO A 53 -2.01 -25.37 8.59
CA PRO A 53 -2.63 -24.12 8.19
C PRO A 53 -1.62 -23.31 7.38
N VAL A 54 -1.75 -23.34 6.05
CA VAL A 54 -0.94 -22.53 5.14
C VAL A 54 -1.55 -21.14 5.05
N THR A 55 -1.30 -20.31 6.06
CA THR A 55 -1.84 -18.94 6.13
C THR A 55 -0.99 -17.94 5.34
N GLY A 56 0.20 -18.34 4.90
CA GLY A 56 1.15 -17.47 4.20
C GLY A 56 1.86 -16.47 5.12
N ASN A 57 1.75 -16.66 6.45
CA ASN A 57 2.35 -15.77 7.44
C ASN A 57 3.79 -16.19 7.77
N LEU A 58 4.64 -15.24 8.18
CA LEU A 58 6.00 -15.56 8.62
C LEU A 58 6.03 -16.53 9.81
N ALA A 59 5.04 -16.46 10.69
CA ALA A 59 4.98 -17.33 11.84
C ALA A 59 4.63 -18.79 11.49
N ASP A 60 4.28 -19.09 10.25
CA ASP A 60 4.17 -20.47 9.78
C ASP A 60 5.56 -21.09 9.54
N ILE A 61 6.66 -20.31 9.40
CA ILE A 61 8.04 -20.81 9.16
C ILE A 61 8.49 -21.76 10.28
N PHE A 62 8.10 -21.47 11.51
CA PHE A 62 8.43 -22.27 12.68
C PHE A 62 7.44 -23.43 12.81
N GLY A 63 7.61 -24.49 11.99
CA GLY A 63 6.80 -25.71 12.14
C GLY A 63 6.68 -26.65 10.93
N LEU A 64 7.22 -26.30 9.76
CA LEU A 64 7.11 -27.12 8.55
C LEU A 64 8.49 -27.59 8.02
N PRO A 65 8.65 -28.87 7.63
CA PRO A 65 9.93 -29.46 7.22
C PRO A 65 10.19 -29.37 5.70
N ALA A 66 9.89 -28.25 5.04
CA ALA A 66 10.03 -28.13 3.57
C ALA A 66 11.20 -27.22 3.13
N TYR A 67 11.86 -27.62 2.04
CA TYR A 67 13.07 -26.96 1.50
C TYR A 67 12.80 -25.69 0.67
N PHE A 68 11.58 -25.50 0.16
CA PHE A 68 11.22 -24.32 -0.63
C PHE A 68 9.90 -23.72 -0.16
N ASP A 69 10.03 -22.78 0.76
CA ASP A 69 8.90 -22.22 1.49
C ASP A 69 8.61 -20.78 1.03
N THR A 70 7.38 -20.50 0.57
CA THR A 70 6.87 -19.14 0.24
C THR A 70 7.20 -18.13 1.32
N ARG A 71 7.27 -18.59 2.57
CA ARG A 71 7.44 -17.77 3.76
C ARG A 71 8.89 -17.27 3.91
N ILE A 72 9.87 -18.07 3.50
CA ILE A 72 11.29 -17.64 3.44
C ILE A 72 11.45 -16.57 2.36
N ALA A 73 10.86 -16.80 1.18
CA ALA A 73 10.88 -15.81 0.10
C ALA A 73 10.24 -14.49 0.56
N PHE A 74 9.08 -14.54 1.21
CA PHE A 74 8.41 -13.34 1.74
C PHE A 74 9.25 -12.62 2.80
N SER A 75 9.92 -13.36 3.70
CA SER A 75 10.86 -12.80 4.69
C SER A 75 12.00 -12.04 4.01
N LEU A 76 12.62 -12.65 2.99
CA LEU A 76 13.71 -12.05 2.24
C LEU A 76 13.25 -10.79 1.51
N PHE A 77 12.07 -10.80 0.90
CA PHE A 77 11.49 -9.60 0.28
C PHE A 77 11.21 -8.49 1.29
N LEU A 78 10.73 -8.84 2.49
CA LEU A 78 10.45 -7.89 3.55
C LEU A 78 11.75 -7.26 4.08
N ILE A 79 12.78 -8.07 4.33
CA ILE A 79 14.13 -7.62 4.72
C ILE A 79 14.72 -6.73 3.63
N PHE A 80 14.65 -7.15 2.36
CA PHE A 80 15.13 -6.36 1.23
C PHE A 80 14.39 -5.03 1.10
N SER A 81 13.06 -5.03 1.29
CA SER A 81 12.27 -3.80 1.29
C SER A 81 12.65 -2.86 2.42
N ILE A 82 12.86 -3.37 3.65
CA ILE A 82 13.35 -2.60 4.80
C ILE A 82 14.72 -1.98 4.46
N PHE A 83 15.64 -2.79 3.92
CA PHE A 83 16.96 -2.33 3.51
C PHE A 83 16.88 -1.19 2.49
N LEU A 84 16.06 -1.32 1.45
CA LEU A 84 15.86 -0.25 0.46
C LEU A 84 15.27 1.01 1.10
N HIS A 85 14.32 0.88 2.01
CA HIS A 85 13.75 2.03 2.71
C HIS A 85 14.80 2.74 3.58
N LEU A 86 15.64 1.98 4.28
CA LEU A 86 16.75 2.52 5.07
C LEU A 86 17.77 3.22 4.17
N LEU A 87 18.07 2.66 3.00
CA LEU A 87 18.93 3.27 1.99
C LEU A 87 18.34 4.59 1.47
N VAL A 88 17.03 4.64 1.21
CA VAL A 88 16.33 5.90 0.86
C VAL A 88 16.50 6.94 1.97
N ALA A 89 16.29 6.54 3.23
CA ALA A 89 16.42 7.45 4.38
C ALA A 89 17.86 8.00 4.52
N ILE A 90 18.86 7.15 4.30
CA ILE A 90 20.27 7.53 4.26
C ILE A 90 20.54 8.50 3.10
N LEU A 91 20.18 8.13 1.87
CA LEU A 91 20.40 8.99 0.70
C LEU A 91 19.71 10.34 0.84
N ALA A 92 18.49 10.34 1.38
CA ALA A 92 17.75 11.54 1.75
C ALA A 92 18.55 12.44 2.71
N LYS A 93 19.13 11.86 3.76
CA LYS A 93 19.93 12.60 4.75
C LYS A 93 21.22 13.18 4.17
N TYR A 94 21.89 12.47 3.26
CA TYR A 94 23.18 12.90 2.71
C TYR A 94 23.06 13.83 1.49
N LYS A 95 22.05 13.65 0.64
CA LYS A 95 21.81 14.50 -0.54
C LYS A 95 20.87 15.67 -0.30
N GLY A 96 20.10 15.62 0.79
CA GLY A 96 19.13 16.67 1.13
C GLY A 96 19.85 17.92 1.60
N ASP A 97 19.66 19.04 0.90
CA ASP A 97 20.05 20.34 1.41
C ASP A 97 19.12 20.71 2.59
N MET A 98 19.56 20.38 3.80
CA MET A 98 18.81 20.54 5.05
C MET A 98 18.48 22.02 5.36
N ALA A 99 19.12 22.96 4.66
CA ALA A 99 18.80 24.38 4.73
C ALA A 99 17.44 24.71 4.09
N ASN A 100 16.98 23.91 3.12
CA ASN A 100 15.69 24.14 2.46
C ASN A 100 14.55 23.49 3.25
N GLU A 101 13.68 24.33 3.84
CA GLU A 101 12.55 23.88 4.66
C GLU A 101 11.61 22.91 3.91
N LYS A 102 11.44 23.10 2.59
CA LYS A 102 10.61 22.23 1.75
C LYS A 102 11.19 20.81 1.66
N MET A 103 12.51 20.72 1.45
CA MET A 103 13.22 19.44 1.40
C MET A 103 13.21 18.75 2.77
N ARG A 104 13.40 19.51 3.85
CA ARG A 104 13.29 18.99 5.22
C ARG A 104 11.93 18.38 5.52
N LYS A 105 10.82 19.06 5.17
CA LYS A 105 9.46 18.55 5.34
C LYS A 105 9.20 17.28 4.51
N LEU A 106 9.70 17.25 3.27
CA LEU A 106 9.63 16.06 2.42
C LEU A 106 10.35 14.88 3.06
N HIS A 107 11.57 15.08 3.57
CA HIS A 107 12.34 14.03 4.25
C HIS A 107 11.66 13.52 5.52
N LEU A 108 11.11 14.41 6.34
CA LEU A 108 10.33 14.03 7.52
C LEU A 108 9.11 13.18 7.15
N SER A 109 8.37 13.60 6.11
CA SER A 109 7.21 12.84 5.62
C SER A 109 7.60 11.44 5.13
N LEU A 110 8.72 11.34 4.42
CA LEU A 110 9.22 10.08 3.89
C LEU A 110 9.68 9.15 5.02
N SER A 111 10.45 9.66 5.99
CA SER A 111 10.86 8.92 7.17
C SER A 111 9.67 8.39 7.97
N LEU A 112 8.63 9.22 8.14
CA LEU A 112 7.43 8.84 8.89
C LEU A 112 6.62 7.77 8.16
N ILE A 113 6.50 7.84 6.83
CA ILE A 113 5.92 6.79 5.99
C ILE A 113 6.70 5.47 6.14
N ILE A 114 8.03 5.54 6.08
CA ILE A 114 8.89 4.37 6.23
C ILE A 114 8.65 3.74 7.61
N PHE A 115 8.65 4.56 8.67
CA PHE A 115 8.45 4.12 10.04
C PHE A 115 7.07 3.47 10.25
N VAL A 116 5.99 4.09 9.76
CA VAL A 116 4.63 3.57 9.89
C VAL A 116 4.47 2.26 9.10
N ASN A 117 4.95 2.19 7.86
CA ASN A 117 4.87 0.97 7.06
C ASN A 117 5.66 -0.18 7.69
N ILE A 118 6.96 0.02 7.95
CA ILE A 118 7.83 -1.01 8.52
C ILE A 118 7.31 -1.42 9.90
N GLY A 119 6.92 -0.45 10.73
CA GLY A 119 6.32 -0.70 12.04
C GLY A 119 5.06 -1.55 11.94
N GLY A 120 4.16 -1.25 11.00
CA GLY A 120 2.95 -2.04 10.76
C GLY A 120 3.24 -3.49 10.40
N TYR A 121 4.16 -3.73 9.46
CA TYR A 121 4.59 -5.08 9.08
C TYR A 121 5.27 -5.82 10.24
N PHE A 122 6.11 -5.13 11.01
CA PHE A 122 6.83 -5.74 12.12
C PHE A 122 5.88 -6.09 13.27
N THR A 123 5.01 -5.16 13.68
CA THR A 123 4.00 -5.39 14.71
C THR A 123 3.07 -6.54 14.34
N PHE A 124 2.60 -6.60 13.08
CA PHE A 124 1.78 -7.72 12.60
C PHE A 124 2.49 -9.06 12.79
N ASN A 125 3.72 -9.18 12.28
CA ASN A 125 4.44 -10.46 12.29
C ASN A 125 4.86 -10.89 13.70
N ILE A 126 5.33 -9.95 14.53
CA ILE A 126 5.70 -10.23 15.93
C ILE A 126 4.47 -10.61 16.75
N ALA A 127 3.34 -9.93 16.58
CA ALA A 127 2.12 -10.26 17.30
C ALA A 127 1.67 -11.70 17.00
N ILE A 128 1.61 -12.09 15.72
CA ILE A 128 1.26 -13.45 15.33
C ILE A 128 2.27 -14.48 15.83
N LEU A 129 3.57 -14.17 15.77
CA LEU A 129 4.63 -15.05 16.29
C LEU A 129 4.48 -15.29 17.79
N ILE A 130 4.33 -14.23 18.58
CA ILE A 130 4.14 -14.32 20.03
C ILE A 130 2.89 -15.13 20.34
N THR A 131 1.78 -14.85 19.66
CA THR A 131 0.53 -15.59 19.91
C THR A 131 0.71 -17.08 19.65
N LYS A 132 1.38 -17.47 18.55
CA LYS A 132 1.61 -18.89 18.24
C LYS A 132 2.55 -19.60 19.21
N LEU A 133 3.57 -18.91 19.72
CA LEU A 133 4.56 -19.51 20.62
C LEU A 133 4.06 -19.60 22.07
N VAL A 134 3.26 -18.62 22.51
CA VAL A 134 2.90 -18.48 23.93
C VAL A 134 1.50 -19.01 24.23
N ILE A 135 0.56 -18.89 23.28
CA ILE A 135 -0.86 -19.22 23.52
C ILE A 135 -1.27 -20.37 22.60
N PRO A 136 -1.63 -21.56 23.14
CA PRO A 136 -2.16 -22.63 22.32
C PRO A 136 -3.54 -22.23 21.78
N MET A 137 -3.58 -21.82 20.51
CA MET A 137 -4.80 -21.41 19.81
C MET A 137 -5.15 -22.38 18.69
N PHE A 138 -6.45 -22.59 18.47
CA PHE A 138 -6.92 -23.32 17.29
C PHE A 138 -6.60 -22.54 16.01
N PRO A 139 -6.35 -23.21 14.87
CA PRO A 139 -6.02 -22.56 13.60
C PRO A 139 -7.03 -21.48 13.17
N VAL A 140 -8.31 -21.70 13.42
CA VAL A 140 -9.38 -20.73 13.11
C VAL A 140 -9.25 -19.43 13.92
N MET A 141 -8.87 -19.52 15.20
CA MET A 141 -8.65 -18.34 16.04
C MET A 141 -7.45 -17.54 15.58
N ILE A 142 -6.37 -18.22 15.18
CA ILE A 142 -5.18 -17.59 14.60
C ILE A 142 -5.55 -16.83 13.33
N TRP A 143 -6.39 -17.43 12.47
CA TRP A 143 -6.87 -16.78 11.25
C TRP A 143 -7.65 -15.49 11.54
N TYR A 144 -8.61 -15.52 12.48
CA TYR A 144 -9.34 -14.31 12.89
C TYR A 144 -8.41 -13.24 13.46
N LEU A 145 -7.44 -13.64 14.30
CA LEU A 145 -6.47 -12.72 14.86
C LEU A 145 -5.58 -12.10 13.78
N SER A 146 -5.13 -12.89 12.80
CA SER A 146 -4.44 -12.39 11.61
C SER A 146 -5.31 -11.42 10.81
N ALA A 147 -6.61 -11.65 10.68
CA ALA A 147 -7.50 -10.70 10.02
C ALA A 147 -7.55 -9.35 10.76
N TYR A 148 -7.66 -9.36 12.10
CA TYR A 148 -7.63 -8.14 12.91
C TYR A 148 -6.32 -7.36 12.77
N PHE A 149 -5.17 -8.03 12.89
CA PHE A 149 -3.88 -7.36 12.68
C PHE A 149 -3.68 -6.95 11.22
N GLY A 150 -4.26 -7.68 10.27
CA GLY A 150 -4.27 -7.33 8.85
C GLY A 150 -4.98 -6.00 8.58
N ILE A 151 -6.03 -5.67 9.34
CA ILE A 151 -6.67 -4.35 9.28
C ILE A 151 -5.66 -3.26 9.68
N LEU A 152 -4.92 -3.45 10.77
CA LEU A 152 -3.91 -2.49 11.22
C LEU A 152 -2.77 -2.32 10.20
N LEU A 153 -2.35 -3.42 9.57
CA LEU A 153 -1.35 -3.40 8.50
C LEU A 153 -1.82 -2.60 7.27
N ASN A 154 -3.07 -2.83 6.85
CA ASN A 154 -3.68 -2.08 5.75
C ASN A 154 -3.86 -0.61 6.11
N LEU A 155 -4.24 -0.30 7.35
CA LEU A 155 -4.34 1.08 7.84
C LEU A 155 -2.97 1.78 7.79
N SER A 156 -1.90 1.12 8.25
CA SER A 156 -0.53 1.61 8.14
C SER A 156 -0.17 1.96 6.68
N SER A 157 -0.53 1.09 5.73
CA SER A 157 -0.33 1.34 4.31
C SER A 157 -1.16 2.52 3.77
N ALA A 158 -2.40 2.68 4.24
CA ALA A 158 -3.32 3.75 3.82
C ALA A 158 -2.91 5.13 4.37
N VAL A 159 -2.33 5.18 5.57
CA VAL A 159 -1.90 6.42 6.26
C VAL A 159 -0.81 7.18 5.48
N ASN A 160 -0.15 6.53 4.51
CA ASN A 160 0.79 7.17 3.60
C ASN A 160 0.19 8.37 2.87
N ALA A 161 -1.07 8.30 2.43
CA ALA A 161 -1.72 9.42 1.74
C ALA A 161 -1.97 10.63 2.68
N PRO A 162 -2.58 10.48 3.87
CA PRO A 162 -2.67 11.53 4.86
C PRO A 162 -1.32 12.16 5.24
N ILE A 163 -0.27 11.35 5.45
CA ILE A 163 1.06 11.87 5.82
C ILE A 163 1.59 12.79 4.71
N LEU A 164 1.48 12.39 3.45
CA LEU A 164 1.91 13.21 2.31
C LEU A 164 1.07 14.47 2.16
N TYR A 165 -0.25 14.37 2.35
CA TYR A 165 -1.17 15.50 2.25
C TYR A 165 -0.90 16.59 3.29
N ILE A 166 -0.57 16.20 4.52
CA ILE A 166 -0.30 17.13 5.62
C ILE A 166 1.10 17.75 5.47
N ASN A 167 2.11 16.95 5.11
CA ASN A 167 3.50 17.39 5.18
C ASN A 167 4.07 17.97 3.88
N SER A 168 3.41 17.78 2.73
CA SER A 168 3.88 18.31 1.46
C SER A 168 2.84 19.23 0.80
N SER A 169 3.25 20.48 0.57
CA SER A 169 2.43 21.47 -0.14
C SER A 169 2.08 21.04 -1.56
N ASP A 170 3.00 20.36 -2.24
CA ASP A 170 2.82 19.93 -3.63
C ASP A 170 1.75 18.83 -3.70
N TYR A 171 1.83 17.85 -2.80
CA TYR A 171 0.80 16.82 -2.69
C TYR A 171 -0.53 17.43 -2.24
N ASN A 172 -0.54 18.32 -1.25
CA ASN A 172 -1.75 19.01 -0.80
C ASN A 172 -2.48 19.71 -1.95
N ASN A 173 -1.73 20.46 -2.77
CA ASN A 173 -2.26 21.15 -3.93
C ASN A 173 -2.77 20.18 -5.01
N ALA A 174 -2.05 19.08 -5.26
CA ALA A 174 -2.49 18.04 -6.18
C ALA A 174 -3.80 17.38 -5.72
N TYR A 175 -3.90 17.00 -4.44
CA TYR A 175 -5.12 16.45 -3.85
C TYR A 175 -6.28 17.43 -3.96
N LYS A 176 -6.08 18.71 -3.59
CA LYS A 176 -7.13 19.75 -3.74
C LYS A 176 -7.61 19.89 -5.18
N LYS A 177 -6.69 19.83 -6.15
CA LYS A 177 -7.03 19.89 -7.58
C LYS A 177 -7.92 18.71 -8.00
N GLU A 178 -7.57 17.49 -7.61
CA GLU A 178 -8.38 16.30 -7.92
C GLU A 178 -9.72 16.29 -7.17
N PHE A 179 -9.73 16.66 -5.88
CA PHE A 179 -10.99 16.82 -5.12
C PHE A 179 -11.92 17.87 -5.74
N ASN A 180 -11.38 18.96 -6.28
CA ASN A 180 -12.17 19.94 -7.00
C ASN A 180 -12.79 19.37 -8.28
N LYS A 181 -12.06 18.53 -9.04
CA LYS A 181 -12.64 17.83 -10.21
C LYS A 181 -13.77 16.89 -9.80
N ILE A 182 -13.59 16.13 -8.72
CA ILE A 182 -14.63 15.24 -8.17
C ILE A 182 -15.85 16.06 -7.75
N LYS A 183 -15.65 17.18 -7.04
CA LYS A 183 -16.73 18.10 -6.64
C LYS A 183 -17.48 18.65 -7.86
N LEU A 184 -16.76 19.05 -8.91
CA LEU A 184 -17.37 19.50 -10.17
C LEU A 184 -18.18 18.40 -10.85
N PHE A 185 -17.68 17.16 -10.86
CA PHE A 185 -18.39 16.00 -11.39
C PHE A 185 -19.71 15.76 -10.64
N PHE A 186 -19.69 15.74 -9.30
CA PHE A 186 -20.90 15.60 -8.49
C PHE A 186 -21.87 16.77 -8.67
N ASN A 187 -21.37 18.01 -8.76
CA ASN A 187 -22.20 19.18 -9.02
C ASN A 187 -22.87 19.10 -10.40
N LYS A 188 -22.15 18.65 -11.42
CA LYS A 188 -22.69 18.43 -12.77
C LYS A 188 -23.76 17.34 -12.78
N TYR A 189 -23.50 16.22 -12.10
CA TYR A 189 -24.47 15.14 -11.95
C TYR A 189 -25.75 15.61 -11.23
N ARG A 190 -25.60 16.34 -10.12
CA ARG A 190 -26.72 16.92 -9.38
C ARG A 190 -27.52 17.93 -10.21
N SER A 191 -26.84 18.78 -10.99
CA SER A 191 -27.49 19.73 -11.91
C SER A 191 -28.33 19.02 -12.98
N ASN A 192 -27.81 17.94 -13.56
CA ASN A 192 -28.52 17.13 -14.56
C ASN A 192 -29.77 16.46 -13.98
N ILE A 193 -29.69 15.93 -12.75
CA ILE A 193 -30.87 15.37 -12.05
C ILE A 193 -31.93 16.45 -11.86
N ASN A 194 -31.56 17.62 -11.36
CA ASN A 194 -32.49 18.72 -11.12
C ASN A 194 -33.16 19.20 -12.43
N LYS A 195 -32.41 19.27 -13.53
CA LYS A 195 -32.95 19.62 -14.85
C LYS A 195 -33.97 18.59 -15.35
N THR A 196 -33.68 17.31 -15.19
CA THR A 196 -34.57 16.21 -15.59
C THR A 196 -35.87 16.23 -14.78
N ASN A 197 -35.78 16.45 -13.47
CA ASN A 197 -36.95 16.55 -12.60
C ASN A 197 -37.82 17.76 -12.94
N ARG A 198 -37.22 18.90 -13.31
CA ARG A 198 -37.95 20.10 -13.75
C ARG A 198 -38.70 19.87 -15.07
N ILE A 199 -38.13 19.13 -16.01
CA ILE A 199 -38.81 18.79 -17.28
C ILE A 199 -40.01 17.87 -17.00
N ARG A 200 -39.84 16.87 -16.12
CA ARG A 200 -40.95 15.99 -15.71
C ARG A 200 -42.09 16.75 -15.03
N SER A 201 -41.79 17.69 -14.14
CA SER A 201 -42.83 18.47 -13.46
C SER A 201 -43.64 19.33 -14.43
N ILE A 202 -43.00 19.94 -15.44
CA ILE A 202 -43.68 20.74 -16.48
C ILE A 202 -44.61 19.86 -17.32
N ASN A 203 -44.13 18.69 -17.78
CA ASN A 203 -44.93 17.79 -18.60
C ASN A 203 -46.17 17.25 -17.85
N ASN A 204 -46.05 17.01 -16.54
CA ASN A 204 -47.16 16.57 -15.72
C ASN A 204 -48.22 17.67 -15.51
N THR A 205 -47.81 18.94 -15.43
CA THR A 205 -48.77 20.06 -15.33
C THR A 205 -49.51 20.34 -16.64
N THR A 206 -48.94 19.97 -17.79
CA THR A 206 -49.58 20.19 -19.11
C THR A 206 -50.51 19.05 -19.56
N MET A 207 -50.54 17.92 -18.85
CA MET A 207 -51.38 16.75 -19.18
C MET A 207 -52.73 16.71 -18.47
N TYR A 208 -53.03 17.68 -17.60
CA TYR A 208 -54.36 17.85 -16.98
C TYR A 208 -55.02 19.11 -17.55
N PRO A 209 -55.77 19.00 -18.66
CA PRO A 209 -56.75 20.01 -19.07
C PRO A 209 -58.00 19.99 -18.17
#